data_AF-A0A2E0XH26-F1
#
_entry.id   AF-A0A2E0XH26-F1
#
_cell.length_a   1.000
_cell.length_b   1.000
_cell.length_c   1.000
_cell.angle_alpha   90.00
_cell.angle_beta   90.00
_cell.angle_gamma   90.00
#
_symmetry.space_group_name_H-M   'P 1'
#
loop_
_entity.id
_entity.type
_entity.pdbx_description
1 polymer ?
#
loop_
_entity_poly.entity_id
_entity_poly.type
_entity_poly.pdbx_seq_one_letter_code
_entity_poly.pdbx_strand_id
1 'polypeptide(L)'
;MKHKRLFTFGLILFISGVVLLFQPKVAWLRGVSFPCLLVAVLMLTSALDRAQPLGWRVIEILSGIGLLVGLACLLISDLRRYSMQILATSALAFGISTIYLRATAILGGLISAVGLFLLLPLPLLIFQESPLDRGNPLRPFALPLILTGVLLFSLSSSRKVLVERLALGGIFSGLFFLCQPFWEGFYQVGFQILLSGLVGFITISHR
;
A
#
# COMPACT_ATOMS: atom_id res chain seq x y z
N MET A 1 -10.03 -29.89 8.14
CA MET A 1 -10.92 -29.45 7.02
C MET A 1 -11.03 -27.92 6.87
N LYS A 2 -11.06 -27.13 7.96
CA LYS A 2 -11.23 -25.66 7.91
C LYS A 2 -10.14 -24.93 7.10
N HIS A 3 -8.87 -25.27 7.27
CA HIS A 3 -7.76 -24.64 6.53
C HIS A 3 -7.77 -24.95 5.03
N LYS A 4 -8.13 -26.18 4.64
CA LYS A 4 -8.28 -26.55 3.22
C LYS A 4 -9.33 -25.69 2.52
N ARG A 5 -10.51 -25.50 3.11
CA ARG A 5 -11.57 -24.65 2.53
C ARG A 5 -11.15 -23.19 2.42
N LEU A 6 -10.51 -22.65 3.47
CA LEU A 6 -10.07 -21.26 3.52
C LEU A 6 -9.00 -20.97 2.46
N PHE A 7 -8.09 -21.92 2.24
CA PHE A 7 -7.11 -21.88 1.15
C PHE A 7 -7.79 -21.90 -0.23
N THR A 8 -8.76 -22.78 -0.46
CA THR A 8 -9.47 -22.85 -1.76
C THR A 8 -10.23 -21.56 -2.06
N PHE A 9 -10.96 -21.01 -1.09
CA PHE A 9 -11.64 -19.73 -1.23
C PHE A 9 -10.66 -18.59 -1.45
N GLY A 10 -9.56 -18.53 -0.70
CA GLY A 10 -8.51 -17.54 -0.88
C GLY A 10 -7.90 -17.58 -2.29
N LEU A 11 -7.68 -18.78 -2.85
CA LEU A 11 -7.14 -18.96 -4.19
C LEU A 11 -8.13 -18.54 -5.29
N ILE A 12 -9.40 -18.90 -5.16
CA ILE A 12 -10.47 -18.44 -6.07
C ILE A 12 -10.56 -16.92 -6.04
N LEU A 13 -10.57 -16.34 -4.84
CA LEU A 13 -10.64 -14.90 -4.66
C LEU A 13 -9.40 -14.21 -5.26
N PHE A 14 -8.21 -14.79 -5.08
CA PHE A 14 -6.96 -14.28 -5.67
C PHE A 14 -7.03 -14.26 -7.20
N ILE A 15 -7.40 -15.38 -7.83
CA ILE A 15 -7.53 -15.47 -9.29
C ILE A 15 -8.57 -14.46 -9.78
N SER A 16 -9.73 -14.38 -9.13
CA SER A 16 -10.77 -13.41 -9.49
C SER A 16 -10.27 -11.97 -9.37
N GLY A 17 -9.52 -11.64 -8.32
CA GLY A 17 -8.91 -10.33 -8.11
C GLY A 17 -7.90 -9.98 -9.20
N VAL A 18 -7.05 -10.93 -9.62
CA VAL A 18 -6.10 -10.74 -10.72
C VAL A 18 -6.85 -10.51 -12.05
N VAL A 19 -7.87 -11.32 -12.34
CA VAL A 19 -8.68 -11.15 -13.56
C VAL A 19 -9.37 -9.78 -13.59
N LEU A 20 -9.91 -9.33 -12.45
CA LEU A 20 -10.53 -8.01 -12.31
C LEU A 20 -9.52 -6.87 -12.48
N LEU A 21 -8.30 -7.04 -11.96
CA LEU A 21 -7.24 -6.04 -12.06
C LEU A 21 -6.89 -5.75 -13.53
N PHE A 22 -6.79 -6.79 -14.36
CA PHE A 22 -6.43 -6.66 -15.78
C PHE A 22 -7.62 -6.36 -16.71
N GLN A 23 -8.81 -6.04 -16.19
CA GLN A 23 -9.95 -5.67 -17.03
C GLN A 23 -9.69 -4.35 -17.79
N PRO A 24 -9.68 -4.37 -19.14
CA PRO A 24 -9.33 -3.19 -19.93
C PRO A 24 -10.46 -2.16 -19.96
N LYS A 25 -11.72 -2.60 -19.97
CA LYS A 25 -12.88 -1.76 -20.31
C LYS A 25 -13.49 -0.98 -19.13
N VAL A 26 -13.23 -1.39 -17.90
CA VAL A 26 -14.04 -0.94 -16.75
C VAL A 26 -13.13 -0.54 -15.58
N ALA A 27 -13.00 0.76 -15.35
CA ALA A 27 -12.10 1.30 -14.31
C ALA A 27 -12.54 0.93 -12.89
N TRP A 28 -13.85 0.90 -12.60
CA TRP A 28 -14.36 0.59 -11.26
C TRP A 28 -14.11 -0.87 -10.84
N LEU A 29 -14.09 -1.82 -11.78
CA LEU A 29 -13.73 -3.22 -11.49
C LEU A 29 -12.29 -3.37 -10.99
N ARG A 30 -11.38 -2.48 -11.41
CA ARG A 30 -10.00 -2.41 -10.88
C ARG A 30 -9.94 -1.81 -9.47
N GLY A 31 -10.94 -1.01 -9.11
CA GLY A 31 -11.15 -0.59 -7.73
C GLY A 31 -11.55 -1.77 -6.87
N VAL A 32 -12.46 -2.63 -7.36
CA VAL A 32 -12.93 -3.84 -6.67
C VAL A 32 -11.85 -4.91 -6.58
N SER A 33 -10.92 -4.98 -7.54
CA SER A 33 -9.80 -5.94 -7.46
C SER A 33 -8.93 -5.71 -6.23
N PHE A 34 -8.81 -4.47 -5.74
CA PHE A 34 -7.97 -4.15 -4.59
C PHE A 34 -8.40 -4.84 -3.28
N PRO A 35 -9.64 -4.67 -2.78
CA PRO A 35 -10.11 -5.39 -1.60
C PRO A 35 -10.14 -6.92 -1.82
N CYS A 36 -10.47 -7.39 -3.03
CA CYS A 36 -10.41 -8.83 -3.35
C CYS A 36 -9.00 -9.38 -3.17
N LEU A 37 -7.97 -8.72 -3.69
CA LEU A 37 -6.60 -9.18 -3.56
C LEU A 37 -6.10 -9.10 -2.10
N LEU A 38 -6.46 -8.05 -1.36
CA LEU A 38 -6.10 -7.93 0.06
C LEU A 38 -6.69 -9.06 0.90
N VAL A 39 -8.00 -9.31 0.76
CA VAL A 39 -8.68 -10.40 1.48
C VAL A 39 -8.12 -11.76 1.06
N ALA A 40 -7.84 -11.95 -0.23
CA ALA A 40 -7.24 -13.18 -0.73
C ALA A 40 -5.90 -13.47 -0.06
N VAL A 41 -5.01 -12.47 0.03
CA VAL A 41 -3.70 -12.61 0.68
C VAL A 41 -3.87 -12.95 2.17
N LEU A 42 -4.77 -12.27 2.88
CA LEU A 42 -5.05 -12.57 4.28
C LEU A 42 -5.60 -13.99 4.49
N MET A 43 -6.49 -14.46 3.61
CA MET A 43 -7.01 -15.82 3.64
C MET A 43 -5.92 -16.86 3.33
N LEU A 44 -5.10 -16.63 2.30
CA LEU A 44 -4.03 -17.56 1.91
C LEU A 44 -2.94 -17.66 2.99
N THR A 45 -2.55 -16.53 3.57
CA THR A 45 -1.54 -16.50 4.65
C THR A 45 -2.08 -17.08 5.96
N SER A 46 -3.35 -16.85 6.31
CA SER A 46 -3.97 -17.45 7.51
C SER A 46 -4.29 -18.94 7.36
N ALA A 47 -4.43 -19.45 6.13
CA ALA A 47 -4.61 -20.89 5.88
C ALA A 47 -3.29 -21.69 5.91
N LEU A 48 -2.13 -21.01 5.88
CA LEU A 48 -0.83 -21.65 5.87
C LEU A 48 -0.39 -22.03 7.29
N ASP A 49 -0.07 -23.30 7.50
CA ASP A 49 0.46 -23.73 8.79
C ASP A 49 1.87 -23.17 9.03
N ARG A 50 2.08 -22.59 10.21
CA ARG A 50 3.39 -22.05 10.63
C ARG A 50 4.48 -23.12 10.72
N ALA A 51 4.08 -24.38 10.81
CA ALA A 51 4.96 -25.54 10.82
C ALA A 51 5.56 -25.90 9.44
N GLN A 52 5.08 -25.27 8.34
CA GLN A 52 5.59 -25.51 6.99
C GLN A 52 6.51 -24.37 6.51
N PRO A 53 7.81 -24.39 6.84
CA PRO A 53 8.73 -23.29 6.52
C PRO A 53 8.91 -23.06 5.02
N LEU A 54 8.76 -24.11 4.21
CA LEU A 54 8.85 -24.02 2.75
C LEU A 54 7.74 -23.13 2.16
N GLY A 55 6.51 -23.26 2.64
CA GLY A 55 5.38 -22.45 2.16
C GLY A 55 5.59 -20.96 2.43
N TRP A 56 6.06 -20.62 3.63
CA TRP A 56 6.36 -19.24 4.01
C TRP A 56 7.50 -18.63 3.19
N ARG A 57 8.56 -19.39 2.90
CA ARG A 57 9.65 -18.95 2.01
C ARG A 57 9.17 -18.69 0.59
N VAL A 58 8.28 -19.53 0.05
CA VAL A 58 7.72 -19.32 -1.29
C VAL A 58 6.90 -18.03 -1.33
N ILE A 59 6.08 -17.76 -0.31
CA ILE A 59 5.32 -16.51 -0.20
C ILE A 59 6.26 -15.31 -0.10
N GLU A 60 7.32 -15.39 0.69
CA GLU A 60 8.31 -14.31 0.83
C GLU A 60 9.00 -14.00 -0.51
N ILE A 61 9.40 -15.02 -1.27
CA ILE A 61 10.03 -14.85 -2.59
C ILE A 61 9.03 -14.27 -3.59
N LEU A 62 7.83 -14.83 -3.68
CA LEU A 62 6.79 -14.37 -4.62
C LEU A 62 6.35 -12.94 -4.33
N SER A 63 6.21 -12.58 -3.05
CA SER A 63 5.86 -11.22 -2.65
C SER A 63 7.02 -10.24 -2.86
N GLY A 64 8.27 -10.66 -2.67
CA GLY A 64 9.44 -9.87 -3.06
C GLY A 64 9.49 -9.59 -4.56
N ILE A 65 9.23 -10.60 -5.41
CA ILE A 65 9.09 -10.43 -6.86
C ILE A 65 7.91 -9.49 -7.17
N GLY A 66 6.78 -9.65 -6.49
CA GLY A 66 5.62 -8.78 -6.62
C GLY A 66 5.92 -7.31 -6.31
N LEU A 67 6.74 -7.03 -5.29
CA LEU A 67 7.19 -5.67 -4.97
C LEU A 67 8.05 -5.08 -6.11
N LEU A 68 8.99 -5.86 -6.65
CA LEU A 68 9.82 -5.43 -7.78
C LEU A 68 8.99 -5.16 -9.03
N VAL A 69 8.05 -6.06 -9.36
CA VAL A 69 7.12 -5.89 -10.48
C VAL A 69 6.23 -4.67 -10.26
N GLY A 70 5.73 -4.47 -9.03
CA GLY A 70 4.93 -3.31 -8.68
C GLY A 70 5.68 -1.98 -8.84
N LEU A 71 6.97 -1.95 -8.47
CA LEU A 71 7.85 -0.79 -8.69
C LEU A 71 8.12 -0.57 -10.19
N ALA A 72 8.35 -1.62 -10.96
CA ALA A 72 8.49 -1.53 -12.42
C ALA A 72 7.21 -0.99 -13.08
N CYS A 73 6.04 -1.50 -12.67
CA CYS A 73 4.74 -0.99 -13.12
C CYS A 73 4.55 0.48 -12.75
N LEU A 74 5.06 0.92 -11.60
CA LEU A 74 4.96 2.32 -11.19
C LEU A 74 5.73 3.26 -12.13
N LEU A 75 6.90 2.83 -12.61
CA LEU A 75 7.76 3.59 -13.53
C LEU A 75 7.19 3.64 -14.96
N ILE A 76 6.55 2.56 -15.43
CA ILE A 76 5.99 2.47 -16.78
C ILE A 76 4.59 3.11 -16.84
N SER A 77 4.42 4.19 -17.59
CA SER A 77 3.17 4.98 -17.65
C SER A 77 1.91 4.15 -17.92
N ASP A 78 1.96 3.20 -18.87
CA ASP A 78 0.81 2.35 -19.24
C ASP A 78 0.41 1.35 -18.15
N LEU A 79 1.39 0.94 -17.33
CA LEU A 79 1.21 -0.05 -16.26
C LEU A 79 1.01 0.59 -14.89
N ARG A 80 1.21 1.92 -14.77
CA ARG A 80 1.11 2.66 -13.50
C ARG A 80 -0.22 2.47 -12.79
N ARG A 81 -1.29 2.29 -13.56
CA ARG A 81 -2.65 2.03 -13.05
C ARG A 81 -2.80 0.73 -12.23
N TYR A 82 -1.83 -0.18 -12.32
CA TYR A 82 -1.82 -1.45 -11.60
C TYR A 82 -0.87 -1.46 -10.41
N SER A 83 0.03 -0.46 -10.32
CA SER A 83 1.13 -0.46 -9.36
C SER A 83 0.63 -0.44 -7.93
N MET A 84 -0.41 0.32 -7.63
CA MET A 84 -0.97 0.44 -6.28
C MET A 84 -1.45 -0.91 -5.75
N GLN A 85 -2.25 -1.65 -6.54
CA GLN A 85 -2.81 -2.93 -6.11
C GLN A 85 -1.69 -3.97 -5.95
N ILE A 86 -0.76 -4.04 -6.91
CA ILE A 86 0.35 -5.00 -6.88
C ILE A 86 1.26 -4.71 -5.70
N LEU A 87 1.69 -3.45 -5.51
CA LEU A 87 2.60 -3.05 -4.45
C LEU A 87 2.00 -3.26 -3.06
N ALA A 88 0.75 -2.84 -2.83
CA ALA A 88 0.14 -2.96 -1.51
C ALA A 88 -0.16 -4.43 -1.14
N THR A 89 -0.60 -5.25 -2.09
CA THR A 89 -0.89 -6.67 -1.84
C THR A 89 0.39 -7.47 -1.62
N SER A 90 1.44 -7.19 -2.40
CA SER A 90 2.77 -7.78 -2.21
C SER A 90 3.44 -7.29 -0.92
N ALA A 91 3.33 -6.01 -0.56
CA ALA A 91 3.82 -5.47 0.71
C ALA A 91 3.16 -6.14 1.91
N LEU A 92 1.84 -6.35 1.86
CA LEU A 92 1.12 -7.04 2.92
C LEU A 92 1.57 -8.50 3.03
N ALA A 93 1.65 -9.23 1.91
CA ALA A 93 2.14 -10.61 1.91
C ALA A 93 3.57 -10.70 2.47
N PHE A 94 4.47 -9.82 1.99
CA PHE A 94 5.88 -9.79 2.36
C PHE A 94 6.06 -9.42 3.83
N GLY A 95 5.34 -8.41 4.32
CA GLY A 95 5.39 -7.96 5.71
C GLY A 95 4.92 -9.04 6.70
N ILE A 96 3.97 -9.89 6.31
CA ILE A 96 3.52 -11.03 7.13
C ILE A 96 4.54 -12.18 7.08
N SER A 97 5.12 -12.45 5.91
CA SER A 97 6.00 -13.62 5.71
C SER A 97 7.45 -13.43 6.11
N THR A 98 7.95 -12.19 6.14
CA THR A 98 9.40 -11.94 6.27
C THR A 98 9.95 -12.22 7.66
N ILE A 99 11.14 -12.83 7.69
CA ILE A 99 11.95 -13.00 8.90
C ILE A 99 12.80 -11.77 9.22
N TYR A 100 13.07 -10.90 8.23
CA TYR A 100 13.97 -9.76 8.33
C TYR A 100 13.26 -8.49 8.82
N LEU A 101 12.58 -8.57 9.96
CA LEU A 101 11.69 -7.53 10.49
C LEU A 101 12.35 -6.14 10.61
N ARG A 102 13.61 -6.06 11.07
CA ARG A 102 14.30 -4.77 11.21
C ARG A 102 14.62 -4.12 9.87
N ALA A 103 15.16 -4.90 8.93
CA ALA A 103 15.51 -4.39 7.60
C ALA A 103 14.26 -3.96 6.83
N THR A 104 13.20 -4.76 6.89
CA THR A 104 11.92 -4.47 6.22
C THR A 104 11.20 -3.27 6.83
N ALA A 105 11.29 -3.08 8.16
CA ALA A 105 10.78 -1.87 8.80
C ALA A 105 11.55 -0.63 8.35
N ILE A 106 12.89 -0.66 8.34
CA ILE A 106 13.71 0.48 7.88
C ILE A 106 13.38 0.80 6.41
N LEU A 107 13.31 -0.22 5.55
CA LEU A 107 12.95 -0.06 4.15
C LEU A 107 11.55 0.53 3.98
N GLY A 108 10.56 0.02 4.71
CA GLY A 108 9.19 0.56 4.70
C GLY A 108 9.14 2.02 5.14
N GLY A 109 9.89 2.37 6.20
CA GLY A 109 10.06 3.75 6.65
C GLY A 109 10.63 4.65 5.56
N LEU A 110 11.72 4.24 4.91
CA LEU A 110 12.33 4.98 3.80
C LEU A 110 11.37 5.16 2.61
N ILE A 111 10.71 4.08 2.19
CA ILE A 111 9.72 4.13 1.09
C ILE A 111 8.57 5.09 1.43
N SER A 112 8.06 5.04 2.66
CA SER A 112 6.99 5.94 3.11
C SER A 112 7.43 7.40 3.15
N ALA A 113 8.66 7.67 3.60
CA ALA A 113 9.25 9.00 3.63
C ALA A 113 9.46 9.56 2.21
N VAL A 114 9.95 8.74 1.27
CA VAL A 114 10.04 9.10 -0.15
C VAL A 114 8.65 9.40 -0.71
N GLY A 115 7.66 8.55 -0.44
CA GLY A 115 6.29 8.79 -0.87
C GLY A 115 5.70 10.11 -0.35
N LEU A 116 5.93 10.43 0.94
CA LEU A 116 5.54 11.71 1.53
C LEU A 116 6.29 12.89 0.90
N PHE A 117 7.58 12.75 0.64
CA PHE A 117 8.38 13.76 -0.06
C PHE A 117 7.83 14.06 -1.46
N LEU A 118 7.44 13.03 -2.22
CA LEU A 118 6.82 13.18 -3.53
C LEU A 118 5.39 13.76 -3.46
N LEU A 119 4.73 13.67 -2.30
CA LEU A 119 3.40 14.23 -2.07
C LEU A 119 3.45 15.73 -1.77
N LEU A 120 4.54 16.21 -1.16
CA LEU A 120 4.71 17.61 -0.79
C LEU A 120 4.62 18.52 -2.03
N PRO A 121 3.83 19.60 -1.97
CA PRO A 121 3.88 20.64 -3.00
C PRO A 121 5.28 21.27 -2.96
N LEU A 122 6.11 20.97 -3.96
CA LEU A 122 7.46 21.54 -4.05
C LEU A 122 7.33 23.08 -4.10
N PRO A 123 8.06 23.84 -3.27
CA PRO A 123 7.93 25.30 -3.24
C PRO A 123 8.32 25.99 -4.56
N LEU A 124 9.00 25.29 -5.48
CA LEU A 124 9.28 25.77 -6.83
C LEU A 124 8.03 25.94 -7.72
N LEU A 125 6.90 25.29 -7.39
CA LEU A 125 5.63 25.43 -8.12
C LEU A 125 4.74 26.58 -7.60
N ILE A 126 5.11 27.23 -6.49
CA ILE A 126 4.38 28.38 -5.94
C ILE A 126 4.50 29.60 -6.87
N PHE A 127 5.53 29.65 -7.72
CA PHE A 127 5.76 30.73 -8.69
C PHE A 127 5.15 30.49 -10.08
N GLN A 128 4.39 29.40 -10.29
CA GLN A 128 3.84 29.08 -11.61
C GLN A 128 2.38 29.58 -11.74
N GLU A 129 2.22 30.72 -12.40
CA GLU A 129 0.98 31.51 -12.50
C GLU A 129 -0.15 30.84 -13.28
N SER A 130 0.12 29.78 -14.06
CA SER A 130 -0.87 29.14 -14.94
C SER A 130 -1.72 28.07 -14.22
N PRO A 131 -3.05 28.17 -14.21
CA PRO A 131 -3.93 27.30 -13.40
C PRO A 131 -4.22 25.90 -13.98
N LEU A 132 -3.93 25.62 -15.25
CA LEU A 132 -4.35 24.38 -15.92
C LEU A 132 -3.32 23.22 -15.89
N ASP A 133 -2.05 23.48 -15.56
CA ASP A 133 -0.97 22.46 -15.56
C ASP A 133 -0.38 22.20 -14.15
N ARG A 134 -1.11 22.57 -13.08
CA ARG A 134 -0.68 22.48 -11.66
C ARG A 134 -0.61 21.06 -11.07
N GLY A 135 -0.19 20.07 -11.86
CA GLY A 135 0.06 18.72 -11.35
C GLY A 135 1.53 18.53 -11.06
N ASN A 136 1.92 18.27 -9.80
CA ASN A 136 3.23 17.68 -9.54
C ASN A 136 3.29 16.33 -10.30
N PRO A 137 4.15 16.16 -11.33
CA PRO A 137 4.17 14.96 -12.16
C PRO A 137 4.56 13.71 -11.36
N LEU A 138 5.13 13.90 -10.17
CA LEU A 138 5.53 12.85 -9.25
C LEU A 138 4.42 12.46 -8.26
N ARG A 139 3.33 13.23 -8.17
CA ARG A 139 2.19 12.95 -7.27
C ARG A 139 1.55 11.57 -7.50
N PRO A 140 1.42 11.04 -8.74
CA PRO A 140 0.91 9.69 -8.96
C PRO A 140 1.76 8.58 -8.33
N PHE A 141 3.02 8.87 -7.96
CA PHE A 141 3.93 7.93 -7.32
C PHE A 141 3.80 7.92 -5.80
N ALA A 142 3.28 9.00 -5.22
CA ALA A 142 3.22 9.19 -3.77
C ALA A 142 2.35 8.12 -3.11
N LEU A 143 1.06 8.00 -3.49
CA LEU A 143 0.13 7.10 -2.80
C LEU A 143 0.57 5.62 -2.83
N PRO A 144 0.98 5.03 -3.97
CA PRO A 144 1.48 3.66 -3.99
C PRO A 144 2.69 3.46 -3.07
N LEU A 145 3.64 4.39 -3.04
CA LEU A 145 4.83 4.30 -2.19
C LEU A 145 4.47 4.46 -0.70
N ILE A 146 3.67 5.47 -0.34
CA ILE A 146 3.24 5.69 1.04
C ILE A 146 2.54 4.44 1.58
N LEU A 147 1.58 3.90 0.83
CA LEU A 147 0.80 2.74 1.27
C LEU A 147 1.68 1.51 1.47
N THR A 148 2.56 1.23 0.50
CA THR A 148 3.53 0.13 0.55
C THR A 148 4.47 0.27 1.75
N GLY A 149 5.03 1.46 1.93
CA GLY A 149 5.96 1.76 3.02
C GLY A 149 5.30 1.64 4.39
N VAL A 150 4.10 2.18 4.56
CA VAL A 150 3.33 2.08 5.81
C VAL A 150 2.96 0.64 6.14
N LEU A 151 2.55 -0.17 5.16
CA LEU A 151 2.26 -1.59 5.38
C LEU A 151 3.50 -2.35 5.86
N LEU A 152 4.63 -2.20 5.16
CA LEU A 152 5.89 -2.83 5.54
C LEU A 152 6.38 -2.36 6.92
N PHE A 153 6.34 -1.06 7.16
CA PHE A 153 6.76 -0.49 8.44
C PHE A 153 5.89 -0.97 9.60
N SER A 154 4.56 -0.98 9.43
CA SER A 154 3.61 -1.33 10.50
C SER A 154 3.63 -2.82 10.83
N LEU A 155 3.76 -3.70 9.83
CA LEU A 155 3.84 -5.14 10.04
C LEU A 155 5.19 -5.57 10.62
N SER A 156 6.28 -4.93 10.21
CA SER A 156 7.63 -5.36 10.58
C SER A 156 8.19 -4.67 11.83
N SER A 157 7.75 -3.46 12.16
CA SER A 157 8.29 -2.71 13.31
C SER A 157 7.98 -3.38 14.65
N SER A 158 8.95 -3.50 15.55
CA SER A 158 8.72 -3.99 16.91
C SER A 158 8.12 -2.93 17.85
N ARG A 159 8.08 -1.65 17.43
CA ARG A 159 7.69 -0.52 18.28
C ARG A 159 6.21 -0.17 18.08
N LYS A 160 5.30 -0.96 18.67
CA LYS A 160 3.84 -0.80 18.53
C LYS A 160 3.37 0.64 18.81
N VAL A 161 3.80 1.19 19.95
CA VAL A 161 3.45 2.57 20.37
C VAL A 161 3.92 3.64 19.38
N LEU A 162 5.10 3.45 18.77
CA LEU A 162 5.63 4.41 17.78
C LEU A 162 4.78 4.39 16.51
N VAL A 163 4.47 3.19 16.00
CA VAL A 163 3.63 3.01 14.80
C VAL A 163 2.25 3.60 15.03
N GLU A 164 1.64 3.33 16.18
CA GLU A 164 0.33 3.87 16.56
C GLU A 164 0.34 5.40 16.62
N ARG A 165 1.34 6.01 17.27
CA ARG A 165 1.48 7.47 17.33
C ARG A 165 1.68 8.10 15.95
N LEU A 166 2.47 7.47 15.08
CA LEU A 166 2.67 7.93 13.71
C LEU A 166 1.38 7.82 12.89
N ALA A 167 0.64 6.73 13.05
CA ALA A 167 -0.64 6.51 12.39
C ALA A 167 -1.69 7.54 12.84
N LEU A 168 -1.82 7.77 14.15
CA LEU A 168 -2.69 8.81 14.71
C LEU A 168 -2.27 10.20 14.24
N GLY A 169 -0.98 10.51 14.24
CA GLY A 169 -0.46 11.77 13.70
C GLY A 169 -0.79 11.96 12.22
N GLY A 170 -0.71 10.88 11.42
CA GLY A 170 -1.19 10.85 10.03
C GLY A 170 -2.69 11.12 9.92
N ILE A 171 -3.52 10.52 10.76
CA ILE A 171 -4.97 10.75 10.77
C ILE A 171 -5.28 12.22 11.11
N PHE A 172 -4.69 12.76 12.19
CA PHE A 172 -4.91 14.14 12.59
C PHE A 172 -4.44 15.14 11.55
N SER A 173 -3.25 14.95 10.98
CA SER A 173 -2.74 15.82 9.92
C SER A 173 -3.58 15.72 8.64
N GLY A 174 -4.00 14.52 8.25
CA GLY A 174 -4.89 14.30 7.11
C GLY A 174 -6.24 15.02 7.27
N LEU A 175 -6.88 14.88 8.43
CA LEU A 175 -8.11 15.61 8.77
C LEU A 175 -7.92 17.12 8.75
N PHE A 176 -6.81 17.60 9.33
CA PHE A 176 -6.49 19.02 9.33
C PHE A 176 -6.40 19.58 7.91
N PHE A 177 -5.71 18.89 7.00
CA PHE A 177 -5.59 19.31 5.59
C PHE A 177 -6.92 19.22 4.82
N LEU A 178 -7.77 18.24 5.11
CA LEU A 178 -9.10 18.12 4.48
C LEU A 178 -10.05 19.26 4.87
N CYS A 179 -9.89 19.82 6.08
CA CYS A 179 -10.71 20.92 6.57
C CYS A 179 -10.23 22.31 6.12
N GLN A 180 -9.12 22.42 5.38
CA GLN A 180 -8.63 23.71 4.88
C GLN A 180 -9.41 24.13 3.63
N PRO A 181 -10.14 25.27 3.65
CA PRO A 181 -11.04 25.67 2.57
C PRO A 181 -10.34 26.30 1.36
N PHE A 182 -9.01 26.46 1.41
CA PHE A 182 -8.29 27.38 0.52
C PHE A 182 -7.60 26.72 -0.68
N TRP A 183 -7.41 25.39 -0.70
CA TRP A 183 -6.63 24.73 -1.77
C TRP A 183 -7.01 23.27 -2.01
N GLU A 184 -7.52 22.94 -3.20
CA GLU A 184 -7.78 21.56 -3.67
C GLU A 184 -6.54 20.66 -3.58
N GLY A 185 -5.35 21.27 -3.72
CA GLY A 185 -4.07 20.59 -3.55
C GLY A 185 -3.89 20.00 -2.14
N PHE A 186 -4.35 20.70 -1.09
CA PHE A 186 -4.30 20.21 0.29
C PHE A 186 -5.33 19.11 0.54
N TYR A 187 -6.49 19.16 -0.12
CA TYR A 187 -7.49 18.09 0.01
C TYR A 187 -6.94 16.74 -0.46
N GLN A 188 -6.29 16.71 -1.63
CA GLN A 188 -5.68 15.48 -2.15
C GLN A 188 -4.52 14.98 -1.28
N VAL A 189 -3.65 15.86 -0.79
CA VAL A 189 -2.57 15.50 0.15
C VAL A 189 -3.16 14.95 1.45
N GLY A 190 -4.12 15.68 2.03
CA GLY A 190 -4.80 15.31 3.27
C GLY A 190 -5.47 13.96 3.17
N PHE A 191 -6.16 13.68 2.06
CA PHE A 191 -6.76 12.37 1.81
C PHE A 191 -5.73 11.24 1.77
N GLN A 192 -4.60 11.42 1.07
CA GLN A 192 -3.57 10.38 0.98
C GLN A 192 -2.87 10.13 2.32
N ILE A 193 -2.59 11.20 3.08
CA ILE A 193 -2.02 11.09 4.42
C ILE A 193 -3.02 10.41 5.37
N LEU A 194 -4.29 10.81 5.35
CA LEU A 194 -5.35 10.20 6.15
C LEU A 194 -5.49 8.70 5.85
N LEU A 195 -5.56 8.34 4.56
CA LEU A 195 -5.67 6.95 4.12
C LEU A 195 -4.48 6.12 4.61
N SER A 196 -3.27 6.66 4.51
CA SER A 196 -2.08 5.98 4.99
C SER A 196 -2.06 5.80 6.51
N GLY A 197 -2.48 6.83 7.26
CA GLY A 197 -2.59 6.78 8.72
C GLY A 197 -3.63 5.74 9.17
N LEU A 198 -4.79 5.69 8.50
CA LEU A 198 -5.81 4.67 8.75
C LEU A 198 -5.30 3.25 8.49
N VAL A 199 -4.60 3.02 7.37
CA VAL A 199 -4.03 1.70 7.06
C VAL A 199 -2.98 1.30 8.09
N GLY A 200 -2.10 2.23 8.48
CA GLY A 200 -1.11 1.99 9.54
C GLY A 200 -1.78 1.66 10.88
N PHE A 201 -2.84 2.39 11.24
CA PHE A 201 -3.59 2.16 12.48
C PHE A 201 -4.29 0.78 12.49
N ILE A 202 -5.02 0.46 11.41
CA ILE A 202 -5.73 -0.83 11.30
C ILE A 202 -4.74 -2.00 11.36
N THR A 203 -3.62 -1.90 10.63
CA THR A 203 -2.63 -2.97 10.63
C THR A 203 -1.97 -3.17 11.99
N ILE A 204 -1.66 -2.11 12.73
CA ILE A 204 -1.05 -2.23 14.05
C ILE A 204 -2.03 -2.71 15.13
N SER A 205 -3.32 -2.36 15.02
CA SER A 205 -4.36 -2.83 15.93
C SER A 205 -4.62 -4.34 15.82
N HIS A 206 -4.48 -4.90 14.61
CA HIS A 206 -4.72 -6.32 14.32
C HIS A 206 -3.45 -7.18 14.26
N ARG A 207 -2.28 -6.61 14.58
CA ARG A 207 -1.02 -7.32 14.80
C ARG A 207 -0.85 -7.72 16.26
#